data_AF-A0A383BBU2-F1
#
_entry.id   AF-A0A383BBU2-F1
#
_cell.length_a   1.000
_cell.length_b   1.000
_cell.length_c   1.000
_cell.angle_alpha   90.00
_cell.angle_beta   90.00
_cell.angle_gamma   90.00
#
_symmetry.space_group_name_H-M   'P 1'
#
loop_
_entity.id
_entity.type
_entity.pdbx_description
1 polymer ?
#
loop_
_entity_poly.entity_id
_entity_poly.type
_entity_poly.pdbx_seq_one_letter_code
_entity_poly.pdbx_strand_id
1 'polypeptide(L)'
;MVSSSPKVHFIDIFLNYLYTLLLQKRGMTRKAKINRKTKETNISVEVNLDGKGSYKIDTKIGFLNHMLEQLSKHSLIDLKILAKGDTNIDLHHTTEDTGIAIGECIKKALRSSKGIKRYAHALIPMDETLTRVSIDVSNRPYLIWKVKLKVE
;
A
#
# COMPACT_ATOMS: atom_id res chain seq x y z
N MET A 1 -52.07 30.86 -7.44
CA MET A 1 -50.82 30.20 -7.89
C MET A 1 -49.72 30.57 -6.90
N VAL A 2 -49.28 29.61 -6.08
CA VAL A 2 -48.43 29.83 -4.91
C VAL A 2 -47.00 30.17 -5.36
N SER A 3 -46.43 31.26 -4.85
CA SER A 3 -45.06 31.66 -5.12
C SER A 3 -44.09 30.81 -4.28
N SER A 4 -43.16 30.14 -4.95
CA SER A 4 -42.09 29.39 -4.29
C SER A 4 -41.01 30.37 -3.83
N SER A 5 -40.94 30.61 -2.53
CA SER A 5 -40.00 31.57 -1.93
C SER A 5 -38.53 31.12 -2.07
N PRO A 6 -37.59 32.00 -2.45
CA PRO A 6 -36.17 31.70 -2.69
C PRO A 6 -35.37 31.26 -1.45
N LYS A 7 -35.97 31.25 -0.25
CA LYS A 7 -35.31 30.87 1.00
C LYS A 7 -35.04 29.37 1.15
N VAL A 8 -35.83 28.51 0.50
CA VAL A 8 -35.65 27.05 0.56
C VAL A 8 -34.35 26.63 -0.14
N HIS A 9 -34.01 27.31 -1.24
CA HIS A 9 -32.85 26.98 -2.06
C HIS A 9 -31.50 27.24 -1.37
N PHE A 10 -31.42 28.18 -0.43
CA PHE A 10 -30.18 28.51 0.29
C PHE A 10 -29.86 27.49 1.38
N ILE A 11 -30.88 27.02 2.11
CA ILE A 11 -30.72 26.00 3.15
C ILE A 11 -30.28 24.69 2.51
N ASP A 12 -30.85 24.31 1.36
CA ASP A 12 -30.46 23.08 0.66
C ASP A 12 -29.03 23.16 0.10
N ILE A 13 -28.61 24.30 -0.44
CA ILE A 13 -27.21 24.51 -0.87
C ILE A 13 -26.25 24.46 0.32
N PHE A 14 -26.60 25.12 1.42
CA PHE A 14 -25.76 25.17 2.62
C PHE A 14 -25.66 23.78 3.29
N LEU A 15 -26.76 23.03 3.36
CA LEU A 15 -26.78 21.66 3.87
C LEU A 15 -26.02 20.71 2.95
N ASN A 16 -26.13 20.82 1.61
CA ASN A 16 -25.32 20.02 0.69
C ASN A 16 -23.83 20.37 0.77
N TYR A 17 -23.50 21.65 0.93
CA TYR A 17 -22.11 22.09 1.10
C TYR A 17 -21.53 21.58 2.42
N LEU A 18 -22.30 21.70 3.52
CA LEU A 18 -21.91 21.17 4.82
C LEU A 18 -21.85 19.65 4.81
N TYR A 19 -22.76 18.96 4.14
CA TYR A 19 -22.75 17.50 3.94
C TYR A 19 -21.56 17.05 3.10
N THR A 20 -21.19 17.82 2.06
CA THR A 20 -19.98 17.58 1.26
C THR A 20 -18.71 17.79 2.09
N LEU A 21 -18.64 18.86 2.89
CA LEU A 21 -17.55 19.11 3.83
C LEU A 21 -17.45 18.04 4.94
N LEU A 22 -18.60 17.56 5.44
CA LEU A 22 -18.67 16.49 6.45
C LEU A 22 -18.30 15.12 5.86
N LEU A 23 -18.65 14.85 4.59
CA LEU A 23 -18.18 13.67 3.86
C LEU A 23 -16.68 13.75 3.55
N GLN A 24 -16.15 14.93 3.28
CA GLN A 24 -14.70 15.15 3.09
C GLN A 24 -13.89 14.90 4.37
N LYS A 25 -14.53 14.98 5.55
CA LYS A 25 -13.96 14.60 6.86
C LYS A 25 -13.96 13.10 7.16
N ARG A 26 -14.65 12.26 6.37
CA ARG A 26 -14.35 10.82 6.35
C ARG A 26 -13.08 10.65 5.52
N GLY A 27 -11.94 10.52 6.21
CA GLY A 27 -10.61 10.47 5.61
C GLY A 27 -10.60 9.65 4.33
N MET A 28 -10.22 10.28 3.22
CA MET A 28 -10.12 9.62 1.92
C MET A 28 -9.33 8.31 2.07
N THR A 29 -9.90 7.20 1.62
CA THR A 29 -9.26 5.88 1.72
C THR A 29 -7.87 5.92 1.09
N ARG A 30 -6.85 5.46 1.83
CA ARG A 30 -5.45 5.46 1.38
C ARG A 30 -5.19 4.30 0.43
N LYS A 31 -5.68 4.48 -0.81
CA LYS A 31 -5.60 3.52 -1.90
C LYS A 31 -4.79 4.06 -3.07
N ALA A 32 -4.05 3.19 -3.74
CA ALA A 32 -3.38 3.50 -4.98
C ALA A 32 -3.28 2.30 -5.90
N LYS A 33 -3.08 2.59 -7.19
CA LYS A 33 -2.70 1.65 -8.21
C LYS A 33 -1.55 2.22 -9.03
N ILE A 34 -0.61 1.36 -9.39
CA ILE A 34 0.43 1.66 -10.36
C ILE A 34 0.60 0.50 -11.34
N ASN A 35 1.26 0.82 -12.45
CA ASN A 35 1.76 -0.17 -13.40
C ASN A 35 3.20 0.23 -13.75
N ARG A 36 4.16 -0.65 -13.49
CA ARG A 36 5.58 -0.48 -13.79
C ARG A 36 5.92 -1.45 -14.92
N LYS A 37 6.53 -0.93 -15.99
CA LYS A 37 6.97 -1.73 -17.13
C LYS A 37 8.39 -1.37 -17.48
N THR A 38 9.26 -2.38 -17.49
CA THR A 38 10.66 -2.31 -17.93
C THR A 38 10.83 -3.21 -19.16
N LYS A 39 12.06 -3.47 -19.59
CA LYS A 39 12.33 -4.46 -20.64
C LYS A 39 12.23 -5.88 -20.07
N GLU A 40 12.55 -6.03 -18.80
CA GLU A 40 12.67 -7.28 -18.05
C GLU A 40 11.32 -7.68 -17.43
N THR A 41 10.53 -6.71 -16.95
CA THR A 41 9.31 -6.97 -16.17
C THR A 41 8.11 -6.09 -16.55
N ASN A 42 6.91 -6.57 -16.20
CA ASN A 42 5.65 -5.86 -16.27
C ASN A 42 4.82 -6.17 -15.02
N ILE A 43 4.62 -5.16 -14.16
CA ILE A 43 4.14 -5.32 -12.80
C ILE A 43 3.00 -4.35 -12.52
N SER A 44 1.85 -4.89 -12.13
CA SER A 44 0.72 -4.11 -11.64
C SER A 44 0.55 -4.32 -10.13
N VAL A 45 0.44 -3.21 -9.40
CA VAL A 45 0.24 -3.22 -7.94
C VAL A 45 -0.95 -2.33 -7.58
N GLU A 46 -1.87 -2.87 -6.78
CA GLU A 46 -2.96 -2.15 -6.11
C GLU A 46 -2.78 -2.31 -4.59
N VAL A 47 -2.84 -1.19 -3.86
CA VAL A 47 -2.65 -1.13 -2.40
C VAL A 47 -3.86 -0.45 -1.75
N ASN A 48 -4.33 -0.99 -0.62
CA ASN A 48 -5.18 -0.31 0.35
C ASN A 48 -4.51 -0.32 1.73
N LEU A 49 -3.99 0.83 2.18
CA LEU A 49 -3.34 0.93 3.50
C LEU A 49 -4.34 0.82 4.67
N ASP A 50 -5.63 1.06 4.41
CA ASP A 50 -6.72 0.95 5.39
C ASP A 50 -7.52 -0.34 5.13
N GLY A 51 -6.81 -1.45 4.92
CA GLY A 51 -7.37 -2.74 4.53
C GLY A 51 -7.76 -3.65 5.69
N LYS A 52 -7.92 -4.93 5.37
CA LYS A 52 -8.12 -6.04 6.31
C LYS A 52 -7.10 -7.17 6.12
N GLY A 53 -6.06 -6.95 5.31
CA GLY A 53 -5.07 -7.96 4.95
C GLY A 53 -5.53 -8.91 3.85
N SER A 54 -6.42 -8.46 2.96
CA SER A 54 -6.85 -9.25 1.79
C SER A 54 -5.79 -9.20 0.69
N TYR A 55 -5.52 -10.32 0.04
CA TYR A 55 -4.49 -10.36 -1.00
C TYR A 55 -4.90 -11.13 -2.26
N LYS A 56 -4.30 -10.73 -3.39
CA LYS A 56 -4.29 -11.46 -4.65
C LYS A 56 -2.94 -11.27 -5.32
N ILE A 57 -2.02 -12.22 -5.12
CA ILE A 57 -0.61 -12.08 -5.48
C ILE A 57 -0.23 -13.18 -6.48
N ASP A 58 0.35 -12.78 -7.61
CA ASP A 58 0.94 -13.70 -8.60
C ASP A 58 2.20 -13.06 -9.18
N THR A 59 3.35 -13.44 -8.64
CA THR A 59 4.67 -13.00 -9.13
C THR A 59 5.39 -14.05 -9.98
N LYS A 60 4.78 -15.22 -10.19
CA LYS A 60 5.44 -16.44 -10.70
C LYS A 60 6.58 -17.01 -9.83
N ILE A 61 6.87 -16.39 -8.68
CA ILE A 61 7.87 -16.86 -7.73
C ILE A 61 7.16 -17.30 -6.44
N GLY A 62 7.10 -18.62 -6.20
CA GLY A 62 6.30 -19.19 -5.11
C GLY A 62 6.67 -18.67 -3.73
N PHE A 63 7.96 -18.60 -3.41
CA PHE A 63 8.42 -18.09 -2.11
C PHE A 63 8.15 -16.59 -1.94
N LEU A 64 8.34 -15.79 -3.00
CA LEU A 64 8.02 -14.36 -2.96
C LEU A 64 6.53 -14.11 -2.79
N ASN A 65 5.66 -14.89 -3.45
CA ASN A 65 4.22 -14.85 -3.22
C ASN A 65 3.93 -15.05 -1.73
N HIS A 66 4.47 -16.12 -1.14
CA HIS A 66 4.26 -16.42 0.27
C HIS A 66 4.70 -15.27 1.20
N MET A 67 5.87 -14.67 0.97
CA MET A 67 6.35 -13.52 1.76
C MET A 67 5.43 -12.31 1.65
N LEU A 68 4.92 -12.01 0.45
CA LEU A 68 4.00 -10.88 0.23
C LEU A 68 2.60 -11.12 0.81
N GLU A 69 2.14 -12.38 0.83
CA GLU A 69 0.91 -12.78 1.51
C GLU A 69 1.01 -12.54 3.02
N GLN A 70 2.12 -12.93 3.65
CA GLN A 70 2.37 -12.67 5.06
C GLN A 70 2.43 -11.16 5.35
N LEU A 71 3.10 -10.39 4.47
CA LEU A 71 3.12 -8.93 4.57
C LEU A 71 1.71 -8.35 4.57
N SER A 72 0.83 -8.79 3.67
CA SER A 72 -0.57 -8.34 3.62
C SER A 72 -1.32 -8.71 4.90
N LYS A 73 -1.30 -9.99 5.30
CA LYS A 73 -2.03 -10.49 6.47
C LYS A 73 -1.66 -9.76 7.75
N HIS A 74 -0.37 -9.60 8.02
CA HIS A 74 0.09 -9.05 9.30
C HIS A 74 0.13 -7.52 9.37
N SER A 75 0.18 -6.83 8.23
CA SER A 75 0.08 -5.36 8.19
C SER A 75 -1.35 -4.84 8.10
N LEU A 76 -2.33 -5.73 7.82
CA LEU A 76 -3.71 -5.41 7.45
C LEU A 76 -3.83 -4.58 6.16
N ILE A 77 -2.77 -4.46 5.38
CA ILE A 77 -2.79 -3.79 4.08
C ILE A 77 -3.36 -4.76 3.05
N ASP A 78 -4.35 -4.34 2.27
CA ASP A 78 -4.80 -5.16 1.14
C ASP A 78 -3.83 -5.00 -0.03
N LEU A 79 -3.37 -6.13 -0.61
CA LEU A 79 -2.39 -6.15 -1.69
C LEU A 79 -2.89 -6.96 -2.88
N LYS A 80 -2.93 -6.34 -4.06
CA LYS A 80 -3.12 -7.08 -5.32
C LYS A 80 -1.94 -6.81 -6.24
N ILE A 81 -1.22 -7.87 -6.56
CA ILE A 81 0.06 -7.85 -7.27
C ILE A 81 0.00 -8.85 -8.40
N LEU A 82 0.30 -8.39 -9.61
CA LEU A 82 0.53 -9.24 -10.77
C LEU A 82 1.88 -8.84 -11.36
N ALA A 83 2.86 -9.72 -11.27
CA ALA A 83 4.18 -9.53 -11.87
C ALA A 83 4.44 -10.59 -12.93
N LYS A 84 4.90 -10.13 -14.09
CA LYS A 84 5.46 -10.97 -15.15
C LYS A 84 6.86 -10.47 -15.41
N GLY A 85 7.86 -11.33 -15.29
CA GLY A 85 9.23 -11.00 -15.63
C GLY A 85 9.95 -12.16 -16.30
N ASP A 86 11.23 -11.96 -16.57
CA ASP A 86 12.18 -12.87 -17.20
C ASP A 86 12.68 -13.95 -16.22
N THR A 87 11.77 -14.63 -15.52
CA THR A 87 12.09 -15.65 -14.49
C THR A 87 12.85 -16.87 -15.03
N ASN A 88 12.96 -17.00 -16.36
CA ASN A 88 13.78 -17.99 -17.05
C ASN A 88 15.28 -17.65 -17.05
N ILE A 89 15.65 -16.40 -16.77
CA ILE A 89 17.04 -15.96 -16.59
C ILE A 89 17.42 -16.20 -15.13
N ASP A 90 16.77 -15.47 -14.22
CA ASP A 90 16.84 -15.67 -12.77
C ASP A 90 15.63 -15.02 -12.07
N LEU A 91 15.64 -14.98 -10.74
CA LEU A 91 14.57 -14.40 -9.95
C LEU A 91 14.77 -12.92 -9.61
N HIS A 92 15.91 -12.34 -9.99
CA HIS A 92 16.39 -11.04 -9.51
C HIS A 92 15.47 -9.91 -9.96
N HIS A 93 15.31 -9.71 -11.27
CA HIS A 93 14.57 -8.57 -11.80
C HIS A 93 13.11 -8.59 -11.33
N THR A 94 12.46 -9.75 -11.38
CA THR A 94 11.08 -9.89 -10.92
C THR A 94 10.93 -9.56 -9.43
N THR A 95 11.88 -9.99 -8.59
CA THR A 95 11.87 -9.69 -7.16
C THR A 95 12.10 -8.20 -6.89
N GLU A 96 13.13 -7.63 -7.52
CA GLU A 96 13.50 -6.21 -7.37
C GLU A 96 12.38 -5.29 -7.84
N ASP A 97 11.94 -5.44 -9.09
CA ASP A 97 10.93 -4.55 -9.68
C ASP A 97 9.58 -4.68 -8.96
N THR A 98 9.25 -5.87 -8.41
CA THR A 98 8.06 -6.04 -7.56
C THR A 98 8.20 -5.20 -6.28
N GLY A 99 9.36 -5.24 -5.62
CA GLY A 99 9.65 -4.43 -4.44
C GLY A 99 9.56 -2.92 -4.72
N ILE A 100 10.15 -2.47 -5.84
CA ILE A 100 10.08 -1.07 -6.29
C ILE A 100 8.63 -0.65 -6.51
N ALA A 101 7.86 -1.47 -7.25
CA ALA A 101 6.46 -1.18 -7.56
C ALA A 101 5.59 -1.10 -6.29
N ILE A 102 5.81 -2.00 -5.32
CA ILE A 102 5.11 -1.94 -4.03
C ILE A 102 5.45 -0.63 -3.29
N GLY A 103 6.73 -0.27 -3.20
CA GLY A 103 7.17 0.96 -2.53
C GLY A 103 6.58 2.22 -3.14
N GLU A 104 6.58 2.33 -4.47
CA GLU A 104 5.94 3.42 -5.22
C GLU A 104 4.42 3.49 -4.95
N CYS A 105 3.75 2.33 -4.95
CA CYS A 105 2.31 2.26 -4.72
C CYS A 105 1.93 2.64 -3.29
N ILE A 106 2.70 2.19 -2.29
CA ILE A 106 2.52 2.58 -0.88
C ILE A 106 2.72 4.10 -0.71
N LYS A 107 3.78 4.67 -1.30
CA LYS A 107 4.04 6.12 -1.25
C LYS A 107 2.87 6.91 -1.86
N LYS A 108 2.36 6.45 -3.02
CA LYS A 108 1.20 7.05 -3.69
C LYS A 108 -0.09 6.92 -2.87
N ALA A 109 -0.30 5.77 -2.21
CA ALA A 109 -1.45 5.53 -1.35
C ALA A 109 -1.42 6.40 -0.07
N LEU A 110 -0.22 6.60 0.50
CA LEU A 110 -0.03 7.41 1.70
C LEU A 110 -0.34 8.89 1.45
N ARG A 111 0.07 9.44 0.29
CA ARG A 111 -0.06 10.85 -0.12
C ARG A 111 0.62 11.85 0.81
N SER A 112 0.09 12.01 2.02
CA SER A 112 0.61 12.87 3.07
C SER A 112 0.89 12.05 4.34
N SER A 113 2.06 12.24 4.92
CA SER A 113 2.43 11.62 6.19
C SER A 113 1.90 12.39 7.41
N LYS A 114 1.02 13.39 7.22
CA LYS A 114 0.42 14.14 8.32
C LYS A 114 -0.61 13.28 9.05
N GLY A 115 -0.55 13.26 10.38
CA GLY A 115 -1.52 12.55 11.22
C GLY A 115 -1.34 11.03 11.32
N ILE A 116 -0.25 10.47 10.77
CA ILE A 116 0.06 9.04 10.95
C ILE A 116 0.96 8.82 12.17
N LYS A 117 0.92 7.59 12.70
CA LYS A 117 1.98 7.10 13.58
C LYS A 117 3.26 6.90 12.75
N ARG A 118 4.13 7.92 12.76
CA ARG A 118 5.34 7.99 11.92
C ARG A 118 6.39 6.91 12.22
N TYR A 119 6.52 6.55 13.49
CA TYR A 119 7.52 5.60 13.98
C TYR A 119 6.85 4.31 14.45
N ALA A 120 7.42 3.17 14.06
CA ALA A 120 6.98 1.86 14.51
C ALA A 120 8.15 0.90 14.62
N HIS A 121 8.02 -0.10 15.49
CA HIS A 121 8.89 -1.26 15.52
C HIS A 121 8.07 -2.50 15.83
N ALA A 122 8.57 -3.66 15.42
CA ALA A 122 8.00 -4.96 15.73
C ALA A 122 9.12 -5.97 15.97
N LEU A 123 8.90 -6.86 16.94
CA LEU A 123 9.70 -8.07 17.15
C LEU A 123 8.79 -9.25 16.83
N ILE A 124 9.23 -10.13 15.93
CA ILE A 124 8.44 -11.26 15.44
C ILE A 124 9.27 -12.54 15.62
N PRO A 125 8.87 -13.45 16.53
CA PRO A 125 9.46 -14.78 16.62
C PRO A 125 8.82 -15.73 15.60
N MET A 126 9.61 -16.66 15.08
CA MET A 126 9.17 -17.83 14.33
C MET A 126 10.14 -18.97 14.65
N ASP A 127 9.65 -19.96 15.40
CA ASP A 127 10.45 -21.05 15.97
C ASP A 127 11.69 -20.53 16.73
N GLU A 128 12.90 -20.97 16.39
CA GLU A 128 14.16 -20.51 16.99
C GLU A 128 14.62 -19.13 16.50
N THR A 129 13.98 -18.59 15.46
CA THR A 129 14.36 -17.32 14.83
C THR A 129 13.61 -16.14 15.45
N LEU A 130 14.33 -15.07 15.77
CA LEU A 130 13.76 -13.79 16.20
C LEU A 130 14.19 -12.67 15.26
N THR A 131 13.24 -11.99 14.64
CA THR A 131 13.50 -10.82 13.79
C THR A 131 12.96 -9.53 14.40
N ARG A 132 13.57 -8.41 14.00
CA ARG A 132 13.14 -7.07 14.40
C ARG A 132 13.16 -6.13 13.21
N VAL A 133 12.09 -5.35 13.06
CA VAL A 133 11.98 -4.25 12.10
C VAL A 133 11.70 -2.95 12.85
N SER A 134 12.31 -1.85 12.41
CA SER A 134 12.05 -0.49 12.88
C SER A 134 11.89 0.44 11.67
N ILE A 135 10.83 1.23 11.65
CA ILE A 135 10.43 2.08 10.53
C ILE A 135 10.27 3.53 11.01
N ASP A 136 10.84 4.47 10.23
CA ASP A 136 10.54 5.91 10.27
C ASP A 136 10.00 6.31 8.89
N VAL A 137 8.73 6.72 8.82
CA VAL A 137 8.14 7.31 7.60
C VAL A 137 8.66 8.74 7.44
N SER A 138 9.91 8.85 6.97
CA SER A 138 10.73 10.06 7.04
C SER A 138 10.86 10.85 5.74
N ASN A 139 10.44 10.27 4.61
CA ASN A 139 10.77 10.72 3.25
C ASN A 139 12.28 10.79 2.95
N ARG A 140 13.13 10.10 3.71
CA ARG A 140 14.55 9.90 3.43
C ARG A 140 14.82 8.40 3.24
N PRO A 141 15.06 7.92 2.01
CA PRO A 141 15.25 6.49 1.76
C PRO A 141 16.53 6.00 2.43
N TYR A 142 16.41 4.97 3.27
CA TYR A 142 17.53 4.37 3.99
C TYR A 142 17.15 2.95 4.42
N LEU A 143 18.11 2.00 4.35
CA LEU A 143 17.91 0.62 4.78
C LEU A 143 19.15 0.15 5.55
N ILE A 144 18.95 -0.37 6.75
CA ILE A 144 19.97 -1.13 7.48
C ILE A 144 19.53 -2.58 7.46
N TRP A 145 20.23 -3.40 6.68
CA TRP A 145 19.96 -4.83 6.59
C TRP A 145 20.95 -5.60 7.46
N LYS A 146 20.45 -6.23 8.53
CA LYS A 146 21.23 -7.05 9.48
C LYS A 146 20.70 -8.49 9.55
N VAL A 147 20.34 -9.04 8.41
CA VAL A 147 19.90 -10.45 8.31
C VAL A 147 21.02 -11.25 7.66
N LYS A 148 21.47 -12.31 8.34
CA LYS A 148 22.39 -13.30 7.78
C LYS A 148 21.56 -14.37 7.09
N LEU A 149 21.34 -14.21 5.79
CA LEU A 149 20.80 -15.28 4.96
C LEU A 149 21.98 -16.01 4.32
N LYS A 150 21.99 -17.33 4.44
CA LYS A 150 22.81 -18.14 3.53
C LYS A 150 22.07 -18.11 2.19
N VAL A 151 22.73 -17.56 1.17
CA VAL A 151 22.29 -17.75 -0.20
C VAL A 151 22.82 -19.13 -0.58
N GLU A 152 21.92 -20.07 -0.87
CA GLU A 152 22.28 -21.37 -1.46
C GLU A 152 22.66 -21.20 -2.93
#